data_AF-A0A3C0UA01-F1
#
_entry.id   AF-A0A3C0UA01-F1
#
_cell.length_a   1.000
_cell.length_b   1.000
_cell.length_c   1.000
_cell.angle_alpha   90.00
_cell.angle_beta   90.00
_cell.angle_gamma   90.00
#
_symmetry.space_group_name_H-M   'P 1'
#
loop_
_entity.id
_entity.type
_entity.pdbx_description
1 polymer ?
#
loop_
_entity_poly.entity_id
_entity_poly.type
_entity_poly.pdbx_seq_one_letter_code
_entity_poly.pdbx_strand_id
1 'polypeptide(L)'
;AAGIGERIASVTARAMNGELDFREALRARVALLEGMPTSVFDEVYHRVHFTNGALALIDELHRHGWKVGVVSGGFHEVVDRLAEDAHLDYWIANRLESADGRLTGRVLGDIVTKTVKLDSLRAWSEHMGVPMAQTIAVGDGANDLPMIHAAGLGVAFCAKPRVREEAPHCLDERDLRKVLDYLQ
;
A
#
# COMPACT_ATOMS: atom_id res chain seq x y z
N ALA A 1 -25.06 6.30 -4.09
CA ALA A 1 -24.05 6.36 -5.18
C ALA A 1 -24.09 5.06 -5.99
N ALA A 2 -25.01 4.95 -6.95
CA ALA A 2 -25.02 3.82 -7.90
C ALA A 2 -24.36 4.30 -9.20
N GLY A 3 -23.34 3.60 -9.68
CA GLY A 3 -22.67 3.87 -10.97
C GLY A 3 -21.25 4.46 -10.93
N ILE A 4 -20.81 5.07 -9.82
CA ILE A 4 -19.41 5.57 -9.71
C ILE A 4 -18.43 4.40 -9.57
N GLY A 5 -18.79 3.37 -8.80
CA GLY A 5 -17.94 2.18 -8.60
C GLY A 5 -17.62 1.44 -9.90
N GLU A 6 -18.59 1.31 -10.81
CA GLU A 6 -18.39 0.67 -12.12
C GLU A 6 -17.45 1.49 -13.01
N ARG A 7 -17.58 2.81 -13.00
CA ARG A 7 -16.67 3.70 -13.75
C ARG A 7 -15.25 3.64 -13.20
N ILE A 8 -15.08 3.61 -11.88
CA ILE A 8 -13.77 3.43 -11.23
C ILE A 8 -13.17 2.07 -11.59
N ALA A 9 -13.98 1.00 -11.56
CA ALA A 9 -13.53 -0.34 -11.92
C ALA A 9 -13.07 -0.41 -13.38
N SER A 10 -13.81 0.19 -14.31
CA SER A 10 -13.45 0.28 -15.72
C SER A 10 -12.12 1.02 -15.96
N VAL A 11 -11.94 2.19 -15.34
CA VAL A 11 -10.66 2.93 -15.43
C VAL A 11 -9.51 2.14 -14.79
N THR A 12 -9.76 1.45 -13.67
CA THR A 12 -8.76 0.60 -13.01
C THR A 12 -8.33 -0.57 -13.91
N ALA A 13 -9.28 -1.22 -14.59
CA ALA A 13 -8.99 -2.33 -15.49
C ALA A 13 -8.10 -1.90 -16.66
N ARG A 14 -8.40 -0.75 -17.29
CA ARG A 14 -7.58 -0.18 -18.39
C ARG A 14 -6.16 0.15 -17.95
N ALA A 15 -6.00 0.70 -16.74
CA ALA A 15 -4.70 0.96 -16.14
C ALA A 15 -3.89 -0.32 -15.87
N MET A 16 -4.55 -1.35 -15.35
CA MET A 16 -3.91 -2.64 -15.10
C MET A 16 -3.54 -3.38 -16.40
N ASN A 17 -4.21 -3.09 -17.51
CA ASN A 17 -3.88 -3.60 -18.85
C ASN A 17 -2.74 -2.82 -19.53
N GLY A 18 -2.17 -1.79 -18.89
CA GLY A 18 -1.09 -0.98 -19.46
C GLY A 18 -1.55 0.05 -20.49
N GLU A 19 -2.86 0.29 -20.62
CA GLU A 19 -3.41 1.30 -21.55
C GLU A 19 -3.32 2.73 -21.00
N LEU A 20 -3.03 2.89 -19.69
CA LEU A 20 -2.92 4.16 -18.98
C LEU A 20 -1.73 4.13 -18.05
N ASP A 21 -0.97 5.23 -17.99
CA ASP A 21 0.05 5.41 -16.95
C ASP A 21 -0.62 5.38 -15.56
N PHE A 22 0.07 4.84 -14.55
CA PHE A 22 -0.51 4.68 -13.22
C PHE A 22 -0.96 6.03 -12.62
N ARG A 23 -0.20 7.11 -12.85
CA ARG A 23 -0.57 8.45 -12.35
C ARG A 23 -1.82 8.95 -13.05
N GLU A 24 -1.92 8.77 -14.36
CA GLU A 24 -3.11 9.14 -15.13
C GLU A 24 -4.33 8.36 -14.70
N ALA A 25 -4.20 7.04 -14.52
CA ALA A 25 -5.25 6.17 -14.04
C ALA A 25 -5.73 6.53 -12.62
N LEU A 26 -4.81 6.87 -11.72
CA LEU A 26 -5.18 7.32 -10.38
C LEU A 26 -5.94 8.66 -10.45
N ARG A 27 -5.41 9.65 -11.19
CA ARG A 27 -6.08 10.95 -11.36
C ARG A 27 -7.47 10.80 -11.96
N ALA A 28 -7.62 9.96 -12.99
CA ALA A 28 -8.91 9.69 -13.62
C ALA A 28 -9.92 9.07 -12.64
N ARG A 29 -9.49 8.15 -11.76
CA ARG A 29 -10.37 7.57 -10.72
C ARG A 29 -10.74 8.58 -9.65
N VAL A 30 -9.79 9.41 -9.23
CA VAL A 30 -10.00 10.42 -8.20
C VAL A 30 -10.90 11.55 -8.70
N ALA A 31 -10.81 11.94 -9.97
CA ALA A 31 -11.73 12.90 -10.59
C ALA A 31 -13.20 12.46 -10.50
N LEU A 32 -13.48 11.14 -10.50
CA LEU A 32 -14.84 10.63 -10.34
C LEU A 32 -15.40 10.78 -8.93
N LEU A 33 -14.56 11.15 -7.95
CA LEU A 33 -14.94 11.37 -6.56
C LEU A 33 -15.27 12.84 -6.25
N GLU A 34 -15.15 13.73 -7.23
CA GLU A 34 -15.43 15.16 -7.05
C GLU A 34 -16.82 15.40 -6.45
N GLY A 35 -16.87 16.27 -5.44
CA GLY A 35 -18.08 16.63 -4.73
C GLY A 35 -18.49 15.65 -3.63
N MET A 36 -17.85 14.48 -3.48
CA MET A 36 -18.15 13.58 -2.36
C MET A 36 -17.81 14.22 -1.01
N PRO A 37 -18.64 14.06 0.03
CA PRO A 37 -18.34 14.56 1.36
C PRO A 37 -17.18 13.79 1.98
N THR A 38 -16.31 14.47 2.72
CA THR A 38 -15.15 13.85 3.40
C THR A 38 -15.55 12.89 4.52
N SER A 39 -16.80 12.96 5.01
CA SER A 39 -17.35 12.00 5.98
C SER A 39 -17.37 10.55 5.47
N VAL A 40 -17.25 10.33 4.15
CA VAL A 40 -17.14 8.98 3.58
C VAL A 40 -15.90 8.23 4.10
N PHE A 41 -14.85 8.94 4.51
CA PHE A 41 -13.63 8.29 5.01
C PHE A 41 -13.85 7.58 6.34
N ASP A 42 -14.74 8.08 7.19
CA ASP A 42 -15.12 7.39 8.43
C ASP A 42 -15.82 6.07 8.10
N GLU A 43 -16.76 6.08 7.16
CA GLU A 43 -17.45 4.87 6.72
C GLU A 43 -16.48 3.85 6.12
N VAL A 44 -15.52 4.30 5.31
CA VAL A 44 -14.50 3.44 4.72
C VAL A 44 -13.61 2.84 5.81
N TYR A 45 -13.12 3.66 6.74
CA TYR A 45 -12.29 3.20 7.85
C TYR A 45 -12.97 2.08 8.66
N HIS A 46 -14.25 2.23 9.00
CA HIS A 46 -15.00 1.22 9.74
C HIS A 46 -15.24 -0.09 8.98
N ARG A 47 -15.08 -0.10 7.65
CA ARG A 47 -15.26 -1.29 6.80
C ARG A 47 -13.93 -1.97 6.45
N VAL A 48 -12.81 -1.32 6.71
CA VAL A 48 -11.49 -1.91 6.49
C VAL A 48 -11.13 -2.77 7.69
N HIS A 49 -10.50 -3.90 7.42
CA HIS A 49 -10.02 -4.83 8.44
C HIS A 49 -8.57 -5.17 8.17
N PHE A 50 -7.78 -5.31 9.23
CA PHE A 50 -6.43 -5.85 9.13
C PHE A 50 -6.48 -7.28 8.58
N THR A 51 -5.54 -7.60 7.70
CA THR A 51 -5.30 -8.98 7.29
C THR A 51 -5.04 -9.84 8.52
N ASN A 52 -5.57 -11.06 8.54
CA ASN A 52 -5.31 -12.01 9.62
C ASN A 52 -3.80 -12.10 9.88
N GLY A 53 -3.42 -11.96 11.16
CA GLY A 53 -2.02 -11.99 11.57
C GLY A 53 -1.21 -10.70 11.39
N ALA A 54 -1.76 -9.64 10.77
CA ALA A 54 -0.99 -8.41 10.51
C ALA A 54 -0.55 -7.69 11.79
N LEU A 55 -1.48 -7.46 12.73
CA LEU A 55 -1.15 -6.81 14.00
C LEU A 55 -0.15 -7.65 14.83
N ALA A 56 -0.37 -8.96 14.90
CA ALA A 56 0.53 -9.87 15.61
C ALA A 56 1.94 -9.92 14.98
N LEU A 57 2.05 -9.83 13.65
CA LEU A 57 3.33 -9.68 12.98
C LEU A 57 4.01 -8.38 13.42
N ILE A 58 3.30 -7.26 13.37
CA ILE A 58 3.86 -5.95 13.74
C ILE A 58 4.36 -5.95 15.18
N ASP A 59 3.54 -6.44 16.11
CA ASP A 59 3.90 -6.58 17.53
C ASP A 59 5.19 -7.40 17.71
N GLU A 60 5.31 -8.52 16.99
CA GLU A 60 6.50 -9.37 17.08
C GLU A 60 7.75 -8.71 16.48
N LEU A 61 7.61 -7.99 15.37
CA LEU A 61 8.73 -7.23 14.78
C LEU A 61 9.20 -6.12 15.74
N HIS A 62 8.27 -5.42 16.40
CA HIS A 62 8.61 -4.42 17.41
C HIS A 62 9.28 -5.03 18.65
N ARG A 63 8.88 -6.24 19.07
CA ARG A 63 9.56 -6.97 20.17
C ARG A 63 11.02 -7.28 19.86
N HIS A 64 11.36 -7.45 18.59
CA HIS A 64 12.73 -7.60 18.11
C HIS A 64 13.47 -6.26 17.90
N GLY A 65 12.81 -5.13 18.19
CA GLY A 65 13.34 -3.79 18.00
C GLY A 65 13.36 -3.34 16.53
N TRP A 66 12.66 -4.05 15.64
CA TRP A 66 12.61 -3.71 14.22
C TRP A 66 11.58 -2.62 13.95
N LYS A 67 11.71 -1.98 12.80
CA LYS A 67 10.83 -0.90 12.36
C LYS A 67 9.90 -1.38 11.27
N VAL A 68 8.64 -0.97 11.35
CA VAL A 68 7.61 -1.38 10.39
C VAL A 68 7.05 -0.18 9.67
N GLY A 69 7.07 -0.25 8.34
CA GLY A 69 6.57 0.81 7.48
C GLY A 69 5.63 0.31 6.39
N VAL A 70 4.70 1.18 5.95
CA VAL A 70 3.77 0.89 4.85
C VAL A 70 3.89 1.92 3.73
N VAL A 71 4.07 1.45 2.49
CA VAL A 71 3.97 2.31 1.30
C VAL A 71 2.76 1.89 0.49
N SER A 72 1.70 2.70 0.53
CA SER A 72 0.37 2.35 0.03
C SER A 72 -0.03 3.19 -1.18
N GLY A 73 -0.68 2.55 -2.16
CA GLY A 73 -1.41 3.27 -3.22
C GLY A 73 -2.77 3.82 -2.76
N GLY A 74 -3.15 3.60 -1.50
CA GLY A 74 -4.34 4.18 -0.88
C GLY A 74 -4.18 5.65 -0.55
N PHE A 75 -5.01 6.13 0.37
CA PHE A 75 -5.12 7.55 0.71
C PHE A 75 -4.89 7.80 2.20
N HIS A 76 -4.15 8.86 2.53
CA HIS A 76 -3.84 9.27 3.90
C HIS A 76 -5.08 9.42 4.78
N GLU A 77 -6.20 9.86 4.20
CA GLU A 77 -7.48 10.06 4.89
C GLU A 77 -8.02 8.79 5.58
N VAL A 78 -7.52 7.61 5.21
CA VAL A 78 -7.81 6.33 5.88
C VAL A 78 -6.53 5.68 6.41
N VAL A 79 -5.43 5.76 5.67
CA VAL A 79 -4.16 5.10 6.03
C VAL A 79 -3.57 5.66 7.32
N ASP A 80 -3.71 6.96 7.59
CA ASP A 80 -3.14 7.59 8.80
C ASP A 80 -3.72 6.92 10.07
N ARG A 81 -5.04 6.74 10.13
CA ARG A 81 -5.71 6.09 11.27
C ARG A 81 -5.34 4.61 11.39
N LEU A 82 -5.32 3.89 10.27
CA LEU A 82 -4.93 2.47 10.27
C LEU A 82 -3.48 2.28 10.70
N ALA A 83 -2.59 3.20 10.34
CA ALA A 83 -1.20 3.17 10.73
C ALA A 83 -1.04 3.42 12.24
N GLU A 84 -1.79 4.38 12.78
CA GLU A 84 -1.83 4.66 14.23
C GLU A 84 -2.36 3.45 15.02
N ASP A 85 -3.48 2.86 14.60
CA ASP A 85 -4.08 1.68 15.24
C ASP A 85 -3.15 0.47 15.22
N ALA A 86 -2.33 0.35 14.17
CA ALA A 86 -1.35 -0.72 14.02
C ALA A 86 0.03 -0.35 14.57
N HIS A 87 0.19 0.82 15.19
CA HIS A 87 1.44 1.31 15.77
C HIS A 87 2.62 1.35 14.78
N LEU A 88 2.37 1.63 13.50
CA LEU A 88 3.43 1.69 12.49
C LEU A 88 4.42 2.82 12.77
N ASP A 89 5.69 2.59 12.41
CA ASP A 89 6.74 3.61 12.55
C ASP A 89 6.76 4.60 11.38
N TYR A 90 6.40 4.13 10.18
CA TYR A 90 6.42 4.94 8.95
C TYR A 90 5.26 4.58 8.03
N TRP A 91 4.70 5.58 7.34
CA TRP A 91 3.78 5.30 6.25
C TRP A 91 3.77 6.40 5.20
N ILE A 92 3.54 5.99 3.96
CA ILE A 92 3.40 6.86 2.80
C ILE A 92 2.15 6.43 2.05
N ALA A 93 1.29 7.38 1.70
CA ALA A 93 0.10 7.17 0.90
C ALA A 93 -0.10 8.34 -0.08
N ASN A 94 -1.08 8.23 -0.96
CA ASN A 94 -1.54 9.40 -1.72
C ASN A 94 -2.36 10.31 -0.82
N ARG A 95 -2.49 11.60 -1.14
CA ARG A 95 -3.35 12.53 -0.39
C ARG A 95 -4.42 13.10 -1.31
N LEU A 96 -5.67 13.12 -0.87
CA LEU A 96 -6.76 13.71 -1.64
C LEU A 96 -6.85 15.21 -1.34
N GLU A 97 -7.13 16.01 -2.36
CA GLU A 97 -7.45 17.41 -2.13
C GLU A 97 -8.93 17.53 -1.74
N SER A 98 -9.19 18.30 -0.68
CA SER A 98 -10.53 18.62 -0.22
C SER A 98 -10.67 20.13 0.04
N ALA A 99 -11.88 20.63 -0.16
CA ALA A 99 -12.29 21.99 0.12
C ALA A 99 -13.73 21.96 0.66
N ASP A 100 -14.01 22.76 1.69
CA ASP A 100 -15.36 22.90 2.28
C ASP A 100 -16.02 21.56 2.65
N GLY A 101 -15.25 20.63 3.19
CA GLY A 101 -15.72 19.29 3.59
C GLY A 101 -16.06 18.36 2.42
N ARG A 102 -15.58 18.66 1.21
CA ARG A 102 -15.81 17.86 -0.01
C ARG A 102 -14.53 17.62 -0.80
N LEU A 103 -14.48 16.53 -1.54
CA LEU A 103 -13.38 16.21 -2.44
C LEU A 103 -13.42 17.06 -3.70
N THR A 104 -12.27 17.57 -4.12
CA THR A 104 -12.15 18.38 -5.36
C THR A 104 -11.91 17.51 -6.60
N GLY A 105 -11.77 16.19 -6.43
CA GLY A 105 -11.41 15.27 -7.49
C GLY A 105 -9.93 15.31 -7.88
N ARG A 106 -9.06 15.88 -7.03
CA ARG A 106 -7.60 15.94 -7.27
C ARG A 106 -6.79 15.21 -6.20
N VAL A 107 -5.59 14.78 -6.59
CA VAL A 107 -4.58 14.21 -5.69
C VAL A 107 -3.53 15.29 -5.41
N LEU A 108 -3.17 15.47 -4.15
CA LEU A 108 -2.11 16.37 -3.70
C LEU A 108 -0.75 15.69 -3.72
N GLY A 109 0.28 16.46 -4.08
CA GLY A 109 1.67 16.03 -4.04
C GLY A 109 2.00 14.90 -5.02
N ASP A 110 3.00 14.11 -4.64
CA ASP A 110 3.44 12.98 -5.45
C ASP A 110 2.54 11.76 -5.31
N ILE A 111 2.40 11.04 -6.42
CA ILE A 111 1.64 9.80 -6.47
C ILE A 111 2.56 8.64 -6.11
N VAL A 112 2.10 7.77 -5.22
CA VAL A 112 2.81 6.56 -4.81
C VAL A 112 2.85 5.54 -5.95
N THR A 113 3.91 5.61 -6.75
CA THR A 113 4.20 4.66 -7.84
C THR A 113 5.06 3.49 -7.34
N LYS A 114 5.28 2.50 -8.21
CA LYS A 114 6.25 1.41 -7.96
C LYS A 114 7.66 1.92 -7.62
N THR A 115 8.06 3.05 -8.21
CA THR A 115 9.35 3.69 -7.94
C THR A 115 9.35 4.31 -6.55
N VAL A 116 8.27 5.00 -6.15
CA VAL A 116 8.13 5.55 -4.80
C VAL A 116 8.24 4.45 -3.75
N LYS A 117 7.65 3.27 -3.96
CA LYS A 117 7.76 2.13 -3.05
C LYS A 117 9.22 1.68 -2.85
N LEU A 118 9.95 1.49 -3.95
CA LEU A 118 11.36 1.12 -3.92
C LEU A 118 12.22 2.19 -3.24
N ASP A 119 12.03 3.45 -3.61
CA ASP A 119 12.83 4.56 -3.09
C ASP A 119 12.55 4.79 -1.60
N SER A 120 11.30 4.57 -1.15
CA SER A 120 10.94 4.66 0.27
C SER A 120 11.67 3.59 1.09
N LEU A 121 11.69 2.34 0.63
CA LEU A 121 12.43 1.26 1.30
C LEU A 121 13.91 1.63 1.43
N ARG A 122 14.52 2.13 0.35
CA ARG A 122 15.93 2.54 0.34
C ARG A 122 16.20 3.72 1.28
N ALA A 123 15.36 4.74 1.24
CA ALA A 123 15.49 5.93 2.08
C ALA A 123 15.34 5.59 3.56
N TRP A 124 14.39 4.72 3.92
CA TRP A 124 14.21 4.27 5.30
C TRP A 124 15.39 3.41 5.78
N SER A 125 15.85 2.50 4.93
CA SER A 125 17.03 1.67 5.18
C SER A 125 18.28 2.53 5.45
N GLU A 126 18.55 3.51 4.58
CA GLU A 126 19.64 4.47 4.72
C GLU A 126 19.51 5.32 5.99
N HIS A 127 18.31 5.87 6.24
CA HIS A 127 18.05 6.70 7.41
C HIS A 127 18.29 5.96 8.73
N MET A 128 17.99 4.66 8.77
CA MET A 128 18.16 3.81 9.95
C MET A 128 19.56 3.17 10.03
N GLY A 129 20.42 3.37 9.03
CA GLY A 129 21.73 2.72 8.95
C GLY A 129 21.63 1.19 8.80
N VAL A 130 20.51 0.69 8.27
CA VAL A 130 20.27 -0.74 8.04
C VAL A 130 20.75 -1.08 6.63
N PRO A 131 21.55 -2.13 6.43
CA PRO A 131 21.86 -2.63 5.09
C PRO A 131 20.60 -3.14 4.39
N MET A 132 20.46 -2.89 3.08
CA MET A 132 19.34 -3.42 2.29
C MET A 132 19.16 -4.94 2.42
N ALA A 133 20.25 -5.70 2.60
CA ALA A 133 20.23 -7.13 2.85
C ALA A 133 19.52 -7.55 4.16
N GLN A 134 19.30 -6.61 5.08
CA GLN A 134 18.56 -6.79 6.33
C GLN A 134 17.16 -6.13 6.29
N THR A 135 16.65 -5.86 5.09
CA THR A 135 15.28 -5.35 4.90
C THR A 135 14.35 -6.43 4.38
N ILE A 136 13.07 -6.30 4.72
CA ILE A 136 12.01 -7.20 4.29
C ILE A 136 10.95 -6.38 3.55
N ALA A 137 10.50 -6.87 2.40
CA ALA A 137 9.41 -6.27 1.64
C ALA A 137 8.32 -7.31 1.37
N VAL A 138 7.07 -6.95 1.72
CA VAL A 138 5.89 -7.79 1.50
C VAL A 138 4.91 -7.03 0.60
N GLY A 139 4.37 -7.69 -0.43
CA GLY A 139 3.38 -7.10 -1.33
C GLY A 139 2.61 -8.13 -2.14
N ASP A 140 1.54 -7.71 -2.83
CA ASP A 140 0.64 -8.60 -3.58
C ASP A 140 0.52 -8.23 -5.07
N GLY A 141 0.94 -7.02 -5.44
CA GLY A 141 0.76 -6.43 -6.75
C GLY A 141 2.05 -6.27 -7.55
N ALA A 142 1.93 -6.17 -8.88
CA ALA A 142 3.07 -5.92 -9.76
C ALA A 142 3.77 -4.58 -9.48
N ASN A 143 3.08 -3.64 -8.81
CA ASN A 143 3.65 -2.38 -8.37
C ASN A 143 4.62 -2.55 -7.19
N ASP A 144 4.60 -3.69 -6.50
CA ASP A 144 5.46 -4.00 -5.37
C ASP A 144 6.73 -4.74 -5.80
N LEU A 145 6.73 -5.38 -6.97
CA LEU A 145 7.84 -6.20 -7.46
C LEU A 145 9.20 -5.51 -7.38
N PRO A 146 9.38 -4.23 -7.80
CA PRO A 146 10.69 -3.57 -7.67
C PRO A 146 11.17 -3.48 -6.21
N MET A 147 10.26 -3.24 -5.26
CA MET A 147 10.57 -3.18 -3.83
C MET A 147 10.86 -4.58 -3.27
N ILE A 148 10.06 -5.58 -3.66
CA ILE A 148 10.22 -7.00 -3.31
C ILE A 148 11.59 -7.52 -3.76
N HIS A 149 12.01 -7.22 -5.00
CA HIS A 149 13.30 -7.66 -5.53
C HIS A 149 14.51 -6.96 -4.89
N ALA A 150 14.33 -5.74 -4.38
CA ALA A 150 15.42 -4.96 -3.81
C ALA A 150 15.67 -5.27 -2.33
N ALA A 151 14.67 -5.80 -1.62
CA ALA A 151 14.79 -6.19 -0.22
C ALA A 151 15.71 -7.41 -0.05
N GLY A 152 16.31 -7.55 1.13
CA GLY A 152 17.06 -8.76 1.50
C GLY A 152 16.16 -9.99 1.55
N LEU A 153 14.92 -9.81 1.99
CA LEU A 153 13.85 -10.80 1.91
C LEU A 153 12.63 -10.19 1.23
N GLY A 154 12.31 -10.66 0.02
CA GLY A 154 11.11 -10.26 -0.72
C GLY A 154 10.03 -11.35 -0.69
N VAL A 155 8.83 -11.02 -0.21
CA VAL A 155 7.69 -11.95 -0.10
C VAL A 155 6.48 -11.45 -0.87
N ALA A 156 5.98 -12.26 -1.79
CA ALA A 156 4.67 -12.09 -2.40
C ALA A 156 3.59 -12.72 -1.50
N PHE A 157 2.69 -11.91 -0.95
CA PHE A 157 1.61 -12.36 -0.06
C PHE A 157 0.27 -12.41 -0.79
N CYS A 158 -0.36 -13.59 -0.86
CA CYS A 158 -1.62 -13.85 -1.58
C CYS A 158 -1.67 -13.15 -2.95
N ALA A 159 -0.55 -13.16 -3.67
CA ALA A 159 -0.31 -12.24 -4.77
C ALA A 159 -0.96 -12.69 -6.08
N LYS A 160 -1.07 -11.77 -7.05
CA LYS A 160 -1.58 -12.10 -8.39
C LYS A 160 -0.61 -13.05 -9.12
N PRO A 161 -1.07 -13.88 -10.09
CA PRO A 161 -0.24 -14.89 -10.76
C PRO A 161 1.12 -14.39 -11.24
N ARG A 162 1.13 -13.25 -11.95
CA ARG A 162 2.36 -12.61 -12.42
C ARG A 162 3.36 -12.29 -11.29
N VAL A 163 2.86 -11.82 -10.15
CA VAL A 163 3.71 -11.46 -9.00
C VAL A 163 4.27 -12.72 -8.34
N ARG A 164 3.47 -13.80 -8.29
CA ARG A 164 3.90 -15.10 -7.76
C ARG A 164 5.01 -15.73 -8.61
N GLU A 165 4.96 -15.53 -9.93
CA GLU A 165 6.00 -16.03 -10.85
C GLU A 165 7.32 -15.26 -10.74
N GLU A 166 7.25 -13.96 -10.41
CA GLU A 166 8.44 -13.09 -10.35
C GLU A 166 9.06 -13.02 -8.94
N ALA A 167 8.29 -13.15 -7.85
CA ALA A 167 8.79 -12.93 -6.49
C ALA A 167 9.69 -14.08 -5.97
N PRO A 168 10.72 -13.77 -5.13
CA PRO A 168 11.63 -14.78 -4.56
C PRO A 168 10.93 -15.80 -3.65
N HIS A 169 9.94 -15.33 -2.88
CA HIS A 169 9.14 -16.15 -1.97
C HIS A 169 7.66 -15.83 -2.15
N CYS A 170 6.82 -16.85 -2.01
CA CYS A 170 5.37 -16.73 -2.08
C CYS A 170 4.73 -17.30 -0.82
N LEU A 171 3.81 -16.54 -0.23
CA LEU A 171 2.98 -16.92 0.89
C LEU A 171 1.51 -16.85 0.47
N ASP A 172 0.93 -17.99 0.10
CA ASP A 172 -0.45 -18.07 -0.41
C ASP A 172 -1.49 -18.24 0.72
N GLU A 173 -1.07 -18.68 1.91
CA GLU A 173 -1.94 -18.75 3.08
C GLU A 173 -2.21 -17.34 3.62
N ARG A 174 -3.49 -17.04 3.85
CA ARG A 174 -3.95 -15.71 4.28
C ARG A 174 -3.75 -15.49 5.78
N ASP A 175 -2.50 -15.61 6.22
CA ASP A 175 -2.01 -15.32 7.56
C ASP A 175 -0.65 -14.64 7.46
N LEU A 176 -0.61 -13.33 7.74
CA LEU A 176 0.59 -12.53 7.56
C LEU A 176 1.68 -12.87 8.58
N ARG A 177 1.35 -13.54 9.70
CA ARG A 177 2.35 -13.99 10.69
C ARG A 177 3.35 -14.97 10.10
N LYS A 178 2.96 -15.72 9.06
CA LYS A 178 3.84 -16.68 8.38
C LYS A 178 5.03 -16.04 7.68
N VAL A 179 5.06 -14.71 7.56
CA VAL A 179 6.29 -14.00 7.17
C VAL A 179 7.41 -14.26 8.18
N LEU A 180 7.09 -14.49 9.46
CA LEU A 180 8.06 -14.84 10.50
C LEU A 180 8.80 -16.15 10.21
N ASP A 181 8.17 -17.09 9.47
CA ASP A 181 8.79 -18.39 9.14
C ASP A 181 10.00 -18.24 8.20
N TYR A 182 10.14 -17.09 7.55
CA TYR A 182 11.27 -16.73 6.68
C TYR A 182 12.38 -15.96 7.42
N LEU A 183 12.16 -15.59 8.67
CA LEU A 183 13.09 -14.83 9.50
C LEU A 183 13.84 -15.83 10.38
N GLN A 184 15.01 -16.27 9.91
CA GLN A 184 15.92 -17.16 10.63
C GLN A 184 16.90 -16.38 11.50
#